data_AF-A0A7W5D454-F1
#
_entry.id   AF-A0A7W5D454-F1
#
_cell.length_a   1.000
_cell.length_b   1.000
_cell.length_c   1.000
_cell.angle_alpha   90.00
_cell.angle_beta   90.00
_cell.angle_gamma   90.00
#
_symmetry.space_group_name_H-M   'P 1'
#
loop_
_entity.id
_entity.type
_entity.pdbx_description
1 polymer ?
#
loop_
_entity_poly.entity_id
_entity_poly.type
_entity_poly.pdbx_seq_one_letter_code
_entity_poly.pdbx_strand_id
1 'polypeptide(L)'
;MAELNQRDLDVLQHYADKGNRSLYWNYLAQRDGGDSYGLLALGVVRNSDMSGAIANTYAQHHAREHDKRKLSEREWEKFGQDLIQQDLALRKHYMAQQQPAEALNLPVKDVQTAHDQAFENVGLNPDAWTPRRLLEAARRQGGESAAEDIWRNDMLDSSVWGLSRAGRTMAKVAWQYNDGEFDAFAYTSDLAAAAASASRDLPCVDPDTIGGSNLHFTYDAQSRAWTSVTSTPDGFPTRMRVTDARTLAELDDARAVRLERAEKATQFHPLDPHREIARSPFTLVDAGQPETTATRLANIDASLSRTIADDLFTRLTNAAMNRDVVAMRTVSAEFRHSDEGRSWLRSGREHNQADQDRQAALEAQATMQQAVQSRSGPVMSM
;
A
#
# COMPACT_ATOMS: atom_id res chain seq x y z
N MET A 1 26.94 -0.45 4.06
CA MET A 1 25.48 -0.29 4.15
C MET A 1 24.90 -1.62 4.56
N ALA A 2 23.63 -1.71 4.95
CA ALA A 2 23.04 -3.01 5.24
C ALA A 2 22.74 -3.77 3.94
N GLU A 3 22.84 -5.09 3.98
CA GLU A 3 22.90 -5.95 2.80
C GLU A 3 22.22 -7.30 3.10
N LEU A 4 21.65 -7.95 2.07
CA LEU A 4 21.26 -9.35 2.15
C LEU A 4 22.46 -10.27 1.92
N ASN A 5 22.45 -11.42 2.59
CA ASN A 5 23.40 -12.50 2.34
C ASN A 5 22.68 -13.81 1.96
N GLN A 6 23.44 -14.87 1.67
CA GLN A 6 22.89 -16.15 1.26
C GLN A 6 21.96 -16.79 2.32
N ARG A 7 22.32 -16.68 3.61
CA ARG A 7 21.47 -17.19 4.70
C ARG A 7 20.13 -16.47 4.72
N ASP A 8 20.11 -15.17 4.43
CA ASP A 8 18.88 -14.40 4.36
C ASP A 8 18.00 -14.88 3.18
N LEU A 9 18.60 -15.15 2.01
CA LEU A 9 17.89 -15.75 0.87
C LEU A 9 17.34 -17.15 1.19
N ASP A 10 18.07 -17.97 1.94
CA ASP A 10 17.61 -19.31 2.31
C ASP A 10 16.36 -19.25 3.21
N VAL A 11 16.31 -18.27 4.13
CA VAL A 11 15.13 -18.00 4.97
C VAL A 11 13.94 -17.53 4.10
N LEU A 12 14.17 -16.55 3.22
CA LEU A 12 13.13 -16.04 2.32
C LEU A 12 12.60 -17.12 1.38
N GLN A 13 13.48 -17.96 0.82
CA GLN A 13 13.09 -19.10 -0.02
C GLN A 13 12.22 -20.07 0.75
N HIS A 14 12.60 -20.43 1.98
CA HIS A 14 11.79 -21.32 2.80
C HIS A 14 10.36 -20.78 2.98
N TYR A 15 10.21 -19.50 3.30
CA TYR A 15 8.88 -18.91 3.46
C TYR A 15 8.13 -18.81 2.14
N ALA A 16 8.80 -18.48 1.03
CA ALA A 16 8.18 -18.46 -0.29
C ALA A 16 7.68 -19.85 -0.70
N ASP A 17 8.49 -20.90 -0.55
CA ASP A 17 8.13 -22.29 -0.88
C ASP A 17 6.93 -22.81 -0.08
N LYS A 18 6.79 -22.34 1.16
CA LYS A 18 5.65 -22.66 2.03
C LYS A 18 4.43 -21.77 1.78
N GLY A 19 4.54 -20.79 0.89
CA GLY A 19 3.52 -19.76 0.68
C GLY A 19 3.22 -19.00 1.97
N ASN A 20 4.24 -18.74 2.79
CA ASN A 20 4.13 -18.07 4.08
C ASN A 20 4.44 -16.58 3.94
N ARG A 21 3.49 -15.84 3.34
CA ARG A 21 3.64 -14.40 3.10
C ARG A 21 3.84 -13.59 4.38
N SER A 22 3.22 -14.00 5.49
CA SER A 22 3.36 -13.31 6.78
C SER A 22 4.81 -13.35 7.27
N LEU A 23 5.43 -14.54 7.31
CA LEU A 23 6.80 -14.66 7.78
C LEU A 23 7.83 -14.14 6.76
N TYR A 24 7.53 -14.24 5.46
CA TYR A 24 8.35 -13.64 4.40
C TYR A 24 8.51 -12.12 4.59
N TRP A 25 7.39 -11.38 4.66
CA TRP A 25 7.44 -9.93 4.86
C TRP A 25 7.90 -9.54 6.26
N ASN A 26 7.57 -10.34 7.28
CA ASN A 26 8.06 -10.12 8.63
C ASN A 26 9.58 -10.19 8.72
N TYR A 27 10.20 -11.14 8.01
CA TYR A 27 11.64 -11.27 7.97
C TYR A 27 12.28 -10.03 7.36
N LEU A 28 11.79 -9.58 6.19
CA LEU A 28 12.27 -8.36 5.54
C LEU A 28 12.07 -7.11 6.39
N ALA A 29 10.90 -6.97 7.03
CA ALA A 29 10.54 -5.81 7.86
C ALA A 29 11.46 -5.62 9.07
N GLN A 30 12.10 -6.69 9.54
CA GLN A 30 12.98 -6.65 10.72
C GLN A 30 14.47 -6.70 10.35
N ARG A 31 14.82 -6.61 9.06
CA ARG A 31 16.20 -6.50 8.62
C ARG A 31 16.74 -5.12 8.93
N ASP A 32 17.91 -5.10 9.57
CA ASP A 32 18.69 -3.86 9.72
C ASP A 32 18.94 -3.25 8.34
N GLY A 33 18.68 -1.94 8.21
CA GLY A 33 18.80 -1.17 6.98
C GLY A 33 17.91 -1.62 5.82
N GLY A 34 16.92 -2.50 6.08
CA GLY A 34 15.77 -2.68 5.20
C GLY A 34 14.91 -1.42 5.18
N ASP A 35 14.35 -1.09 4.03
CA ASP A 35 13.34 -0.06 3.91
C ASP A 35 11.99 -0.54 4.47
N SER A 36 11.02 0.37 4.57
CA SER A 36 9.71 0.04 5.17
C SER A 36 8.82 -0.81 4.28
N TYR A 37 9.27 -1.24 3.09
CA TYR A 37 8.41 -1.99 2.16
C TYR A 37 7.92 -3.30 2.79
N GLY A 38 8.82 -4.03 3.47
CA GLY A 38 8.46 -5.26 4.18
C GLY A 38 7.39 -5.01 5.26
N LEU A 39 7.47 -3.87 5.96
CA LEU A 39 6.50 -3.50 6.99
C LEU A 39 5.13 -3.15 6.38
N LEU A 40 5.12 -2.38 5.29
CA LEU A 40 3.89 -2.05 4.55
C LEU A 40 3.20 -3.31 4.01
N ALA A 41 3.97 -4.19 3.37
CA ALA A 41 3.47 -5.45 2.85
C ALA A 41 2.91 -6.35 3.97
N LEU A 42 3.55 -6.39 5.13
CA LEU A 42 3.05 -7.12 6.30
C LEU A 42 1.70 -6.57 6.80
N GLY A 43 1.51 -5.24 6.78
CA GLY A 43 0.25 -4.58 7.08
C GLY A 43 -0.88 -5.02 6.15
N VAL A 44 -0.61 -5.07 4.84
CA VAL A 44 -1.52 -5.59 3.80
C VAL A 44 -1.87 -7.05 4.05
N VAL A 45 -0.87 -7.89 4.35
CA VAL A 45 -1.06 -9.33 4.60
C VAL A 45 -2.02 -9.59 5.75
N ARG A 46 -1.92 -8.80 6.82
CA ARG A 46 -2.69 -9.04 8.05
C ARG A 46 -3.98 -8.23 8.11
N ASN A 47 -4.19 -7.34 7.13
CA ASN A 47 -5.23 -6.33 7.16
C ASN A 47 -5.29 -5.66 8.54
N SER A 48 -4.12 -5.39 9.16
CA SER A 48 -4.03 -5.05 10.58
C SER A 48 -3.88 -3.56 10.84
N ASP A 49 -3.47 -2.84 9.82
CA ASP A 49 -3.38 -1.39 9.80
C ASP A 49 -4.23 -0.82 8.66
N MET A 50 -4.46 0.49 8.72
CA MET A 50 -5.32 1.15 7.75
C MET A 50 -4.71 1.21 6.35
N SER A 51 -3.39 1.38 6.22
CA SER A 51 -2.72 1.37 4.91
C SER A 51 -2.91 0.03 4.21
N GLY A 52 -2.76 -1.07 4.94
CA GLY A 52 -3.04 -2.41 4.46
C GLY A 52 -4.51 -2.61 4.06
N ALA A 53 -5.44 -2.12 4.87
CA ALA A 53 -6.87 -2.20 4.58
C ALA A 53 -7.28 -1.35 3.37
N ILE A 54 -6.70 -0.15 3.22
CA ILE A 54 -6.88 0.70 2.04
C ILE A 54 -6.38 -0.03 0.79
N ALA A 55 -5.17 -0.60 0.83
CA ALA A 55 -4.60 -1.29 -0.33
C ALA A 55 -5.45 -2.51 -0.75
N ASN A 56 -5.85 -3.35 0.21
CA ASN A 56 -6.73 -4.50 -0.05
C ASN A 56 -8.09 -4.05 -0.63
N THR A 57 -8.68 -3.01 -0.05
CA THR A 57 -9.97 -2.46 -0.51
C THR A 57 -9.85 -1.85 -1.90
N TYR A 58 -8.79 -1.08 -2.16
CA TYR A 58 -8.50 -0.47 -3.45
C TYR A 58 -8.38 -1.55 -4.53
N ALA A 59 -7.56 -2.58 -4.30
CA ALA A 59 -7.40 -3.68 -5.23
C ALA A 59 -8.72 -4.41 -5.50
N GLN A 60 -9.53 -4.63 -4.46
CA GLN A 60 -10.84 -5.27 -4.59
C GLN A 60 -11.87 -4.39 -5.30
N HIS A 61 -11.86 -3.07 -5.10
CA HIS A 61 -12.71 -2.13 -5.85
C HIS A 61 -12.31 -2.10 -7.32
N HIS A 62 -11.02 -1.95 -7.60
CA HIS A 62 -10.48 -1.92 -8.96
C HIS A 62 -10.83 -3.21 -9.73
N ALA A 63 -10.63 -4.38 -9.12
CA ALA A 63 -11.00 -5.66 -9.71
C ALA A 63 -12.50 -5.77 -10.02
N ARG A 64 -13.38 -5.17 -9.21
CA ARG A 64 -14.83 -5.17 -9.46
C ARG A 64 -15.22 -4.23 -10.57
N GLU A 65 -14.63 -3.04 -10.60
CA GLU A 65 -15.01 -1.99 -11.53
C GLU A 65 -14.45 -2.25 -12.94
N HIS A 66 -13.19 -2.66 -13.02
CA HIS A 66 -12.48 -2.84 -14.29
C HIS A 66 -12.50 -4.28 -14.79
N ASP A 67 -12.29 -5.26 -13.89
CA ASP A 67 -12.19 -6.67 -14.28
C ASP A 67 -13.51 -7.44 -14.09
N LYS A 68 -14.53 -6.81 -13.50
CA LYS A 68 -15.84 -7.42 -13.16
C LYS A 68 -15.72 -8.65 -12.26
N ARG A 69 -14.71 -8.66 -11.38
CA ARG A 69 -14.40 -9.77 -10.48
C ARG A 69 -14.45 -9.38 -9.01
N LYS A 70 -14.94 -10.31 -8.20
CA LYS A 70 -14.82 -10.27 -6.73
C LYS A 70 -14.02 -11.49 -6.31
N LEU A 71 -12.77 -11.27 -5.92
CA LEU A 71 -11.90 -12.36 -5.49
C LEU A 71 -12.30 -12.81 -4.07
N SER A 72 -12.21 -14.11 -3.82
CA SER A 72 -12.31 -14.68 -2.48
C SER A 72 -11.02 -14.47 -1.67
N GLU A 73 -11.06 -14.67 -0.35
CA GLU A 73 -9.83 -14.65 0.47
C GLU A 73 -8.81 -15.71 0.01
N ARG A 74 -9.28 -16.82 -0.56
CA ARG A 74 -8.44 -17.87 -1.14
C ARG A 74 -7.73 -17.42 -2.41
N GLU A 75 -8.43 -16.71 -3.29
CA GLU A 75 -7.83 -16.14 -4.50
C GLU A 75 -6.81 -15.05 -4.13
N TRP A 76 -7.13 -14.19 -3.17
CA TRP A 76 -6.18 -13.20 -2.64
C TRP A 76 -4.98 -13.83 -1.93
N GLU A 77 -5.17 -14.94 -1.23
CA GLU A 77 -4.07 -15.72 -0.65
C GLU A 77 -3.15 -16.27 -1.73
N LYS A 78 -3.71 -16.84 -2.81
CA LYS A 78 -2.92 -17.33 -3.95
C LYS A 78 -2.16 -16.21 -4.64
N PHE A 79 -2.79 -15.05 -4.85
CA PHE A 79 -2.12 -13.84 -5.36
C PHE A 79 -0.93 -13.47 -4.46
N GLY A 80 -1.14 -13.41 -3.13
CA GLY A 80 -0.07 -13.05 -2.20
C GLY A 80 1.09 -14.05 -2.15
N GLN A 81 0.82 -15.34 -2.40
CA GLN A 81 1.85 -16.38 -2.52
C GLN A 81 2.64 -16.25 -3.82
N ASP A 82 2.00 -15.89 -4.92
CA ASP A 82 2.70 -15.61 -6.17
C ASP A 82 3.56 -14.34 -6.05
N LEU A 83 3.03 -13.27 -5.43
CA LEU A 83 3.77 -12.02 -5.23
C LEU A 83 5.12 -12.22 -4.51
N ILE A 84 5.15 -13.02 -3.42
CA ILE A 84 6.42 -13.29 -2.71
C ILE A 84 7.38 -14.14 -3.55
N GLN A 85 6.89 -14.94 -4.50
CA GLN A 85 7.73 -15.70 -5.43
C GLN A 85 8.37 -14.76 -6.48
N GLN A 86 7.58 -13.82 -7.03
CA GLN A 86 8.09 -12.81 -7.96
C GLN A 86 9.11 -11.88 -7.29
N ASP A 87 8.81 -11.42 -6.07
CA ASP A 87 9.71 -10.59 -5.26
C ASP A 87 11.04 -11.33 -4.98
N LEU A 88 10.97 -12.60 -4.54
CA LEU A 88 12.17 -13.39 -4.27
C LEU A 88 13.04 -13.61 -5.51
N ALA A 89 12.41 -13.81 -6.68
CA ALA A 89 13.14 -13.98 -7.94
C ALA A 89 14.02 -12.75 -8.26
N LEU A 90 13.50 -11.55 -8.02
CA LEU A 90 14.22 -10.28 -8.21
C LEU A 90 15.34 -10.11 -7.18
N ARG A 91 15.11 -10.44 -5.90
CA ARG A 91 16.17 -10.42 -4.88
C ARG A 91 17.32 -11.36 -5.23
N LYS A 92 17.01 -12.57 -5.70
CA LYS A 92 18.02 -13.53 -6.19
C LYS A 92 18.78 -13.01 -7.40
N HIS A 93 18.09 -12.31 -8.31
CA HIS A 93 18.72 -11.69 -9.47
C HIS A 93 19.79 -10.66 -9.05
N TYR A 94 19.48 -9.78 -8.10
CA TYR A 94 20.44 -8.83 -7.54
C TYR A 94 21.58 -9.51 -6.77
N MET A 95 21.29 -10.56 -6.01
CA MET A 95 22.31 -11.35 -5.32
C MET A 95 23.29 -12.02 -6.30
N ALA A 96 22.80 -12.52 -7.43
CA ALA A 96 23.64 -13.09 -8.50
C ALA A 96 24.53 -12.04 -9.17
N GLN A 97 24.10 -10.77 -9.20
CA GLN A 97 24.87 -9.64 -9.71
C GLN A 97 25.82 -9.01 -8.69
N GLN A 98 25.95 -9.61 -7.49
CA GLN A 98 26.76 -9.05 -6.40
C GLN A 98 26.29 -7.66 -5.95
N GLN A 99 24.97 -7.44 -5.98
CA GLN A 99 24.29 -6.22 -5.55
C GLN A 99 23.40 -6.50 -4.32
N PRO A 100 23.98 -6.87 -3.18
CA PRO A 100 23.23 -7.32 -2.01
C PRO A 100 22.48 -6.19 -1.28
N ALA A 101 22.85 -4.93 -1.50
CA ALA A 101 22.14 -3.78 -0.94
C ALA A 101 20.81 -3.54 -1.69
N GLU A 102 20.84 -3.63 -3.02
CA GLU A 102 19.66 -3.57 -3.88
C GLU A 102 18.77 -4.80 -3.69
N ALA A 103 19.35 -5.98 -3.46
CA ALA A 103 18.59 -7.16 -3.09
C ALA A 103 17.81 -6.97 -1.78
N LEU A 104 18.36 -6.20 -0.82
CA LEU A 104 17.65 -5.84 0.42
C LEU A 104 16.53 -4.83 0.14
N ASN A 105 16.84 -3.79 -0.62
CA ASN A 105 15.94 -2.66 -0.88
C ASN A 105 15.69 -2.53 -2.38
N LEU A 106 14.84 -3.42 -2.92
CA LEU A 106 14.53 -3.49 -4.35
C LEU A 106 14.14 -2.11 -4.89
N PRO A 107 14.64 -1.72 -6.08
CA PRO A 107 14.15 -0.55 -6.80
C PRO A 107 12.64 -0.65 -7.04
N VAL A 108 11.95 0.50 -7.08
CA VAL A 108 10.49 0.52 -7.24
C VAL A 108 10.06 -0.14 -8.55
N LYS A 109 10.88 -0.07 -9.60
CA LYS A 109 10.60 -0.73 -10.87
C LYS A 109 10.47 -2.24 -10.73
N ASP A 110 11.32 -2.85 -9.92
CA ASP A 110 11.31 -4.29 -9.67
C ASP A 110 10.16 -4.67 -8.73
N VAL A 111 9.90 -3.87 -7.70
CA VAL A 111 8.71 -4.04 -6.86
C VAL A 111 7.43 -3.98 -7.70
N GLN A 112 7.33 -3.02 -8.61
CA GLN A 112 6.21 -2.91 -9.54
C GLN A 112 6.13 -4.14 -10.46
N THR A 113 7.25 -4.57 -11.03
CA THR A 113 7.28 -5.75 -11.92
C THR A 113 6.75 -7.00 -11.22
N ALA A 114 7.11 -7.21 -9.94
CA ALA A 114 6.58 -8.31 -9.14
C ALA A 114 5.05 -8.23 -8.96
N HIS A 115 4.53 -7.02 -8.68
CA HIS A 115 3.09 -6.81 -8.54
C HIS A 115 2.34 -7.00 -9.85
N ASP A 116 2.85 -6.44 -10.94
CA ASP A 116 2.26 -6.54 -12.27
C ASP A 116 2.09 -8.00 -12.67
N GLN A 117 3.16 -8.78 -12.55
CA GLN A 117 3.15 -10.20 -12.88
C GLN A 117 2.16 -10.96 -12.01
N ALA A 118 2.11 -10.65 -10.70
CA ALA A 118 1.19 -11.32 -9.78
C ALA A 118 -0.28 -10.99 -10.09
N PHE A 119 -0.60 -9.74 -10.44
CA PHE A 119 -1.96 -9.34 -10.82
C PHE A 119 -2.36 -9.98 -12.15
N GLU A 120 -1.47 -9.98 -13.14
CA GLU A 120 -1.70 -10.62 -14.44
C GLU A 120 -1.92 -12.13 -14.32
N ASN A 121 -1.14 -12.81 -13.48
CA ASN A 121 -1.26 -14.25 -13.23
C ASN A 121 -2.61 -14.66 -12.66
N VAL A 122 -3.26 -13.77 -11.91
CA VAL A 122 -4.62 -13.97 -11.42
C VAL A 122 -5.67 -13.33 -12.32
N GLY A 123 -5.31 -12.79 -13.49
CA GLY A 123 -6.24 -12.19 -14.46
C GLY A 123 -6.89 -10.91 -13.96
N LEU A 124 -6.13 -10.05 -13.30
CA LEU A 124 -6.52 -8.72 -12.87
C LEU A 124 -5.63 -7.67 -13.53
N ASN A 125 -6.17 -6.47 -13.73
CA ASN A 125 -5.38 -5.35 -14.22
C ASN A 125 -4.34 -4.93 -13.15
N PRO A 126 -3.04 -4.83 -13.49
CA PRO A 126 -1.99 -4.33 -12.60
C PRO A 126 -2.28 -2.99 -11.92
N ASP A 127 -3.13 -2.14 -12.50
CA ASP A 127 -3.59 -0.87 -11.90
C ASP A 127 -4.36 -1.07 -10.58
N ALA A 128 -4.71 -2.31 -10.23
CA ALA A 128 -5.18 -2.67 -8.90
C ALA A 128 -4.11 -2.51 -7.79
N TRP A 129 -2.82 -2.42 -8.15
CA TRP A 129 -1.77 -2.04 -7.20
C TRP A 129 -1.83 -0.53 -6.93
N THR A 130 -2.13 -0.15 -5.69
CA THR A 130 -2.43 1.24 -5.30
C THR A 130 -1.40 2.30 -5.77
N PRO A 131 -0.08 2.03 -5.72
CA PRO A 131 0.93 2.98 -6.20
C PRO A 131 1.04 3.09 -7.73
N ARG A 132 0.64 2.06 -8.49
CA ARG A 132 1.08 1.86 -9.88
C ARG A 132 0.83 3.06 -10.78
N ARG A 133 -0.42 3.53 -10.84
CA ARG A 133 -0.82 4.63 -11.74
C ARG A 133 -0.06 5.92 -11.44
N LEU A 134 0.21 6.19 -10.16
CA LEU A 134 0.99 7.34 -9.71
C LEU A 134 2.48 7.19 -10.09
N LEU A 135 3.07 6.01 -9.85
CA LEU A 135 4.47 5.74 -10.20
C LEU A 135 4.70 5.79 -11.71
N GLU A 136 3.75 5.30 -12.52
CA GLU A 136 3.80 5.44 -13.99
C GLU A 136 3.71 6.91 -14.43
N ALA A 137 2.84 7.71 -13.82
CA ALA A 137 2.77 9.14 -14.10
C ALA A 137 4.07 9.87 -13.75
N ALA A 138 4.65 9.54 -12.59
CA ALA A 138 5.95 10.05 -12.17
C ALA A 138 7.07 9.66 -13.14
N ARG A 139 7.11 8.39 -13.59
CA ARG A 139 8.07 7.91 -14.58
C ARG A 139 7.97 8.63 -15.91
N ARG A 140 6.75 8.87 -16.42
CA ARG A 140 6.55 9.59 -17.68
C ARG A 140 7.08 11.04 -17.62
N GLN A 141 6.97 11.69 -16.46
CA GLN A 141 7.32 13.10 -16.33
C GLN A 141 8.77 13.33 -15.84
N GLY A 142 9.29 12.49 -14.95
CA GLY A 142 10.60 12.70 -14.32
C GLY A 142 11.51 11.47 -14.34
N GLY A 143 11.19 10.48 -15.16
CA GLY A 143 11.99 9.25 -15.30
C GLY A 143 11.93 8.33 -14.07
N GLU A 144 12.76 7.29 -14.07
CA GLU A 144 12.79 6.31 -12.96
C GLU A 144 13.18 6.97 -11.63
N SER A 145 14.04 7.99 -11.66
CA SER A 145 14.43 8.73 -10.46
C SER A 145 13.26 9.40 -9.76
N ALA A 146 12.28 9.93 -10.50
CA ALA A 146 11.09 10.53 -9.88
C ALA A 146 10.18 9.48 -9.24
N ALA A 147 10.00 8.32 -9.88
CA ALA A 147 9.23 7.24 -9.28
C ALA A 147 9.93 6.66 -8.04
N GLU A 148 11.25 6.52 -8.08
CA GLU A 148 12.06 6.05 -6.96
C GLU A 148 12.04 7.04 -5.78
N ASP A 149 12.08 8.35 -6.07
CA ASP A 149 11.99 9.40 -5.05
C ASP A 149 10.65 9.34 -4.31
N ILE A 150 9.53 9.27 -5.05
CA ILE A 150 8.20 9.11 -4.45
C ILE A 150 8.12 7.81 -3.65
N TRP A 151 8.62 6.71 -4.19
CA TRP A 151 8.60 5.42 -3.51
C TRP A 151 9.33 5.50 -2.18
N ARG A 152 10.59 5.95 -2.18
CA ARG A 152 11.43 5.95 -0.98
C ARG A 152 11.04 7.02 0.03
N ASN A 153 10.69 8.22 -0.44
CA ASN A 153 10.54 9.39 0.43
C ASN A 153 9.08 9.71 0.78
N ASP A 154 8.12 9.38 -0.09
CA ASP A 154 6.70 9.65 0.17
C ASP A 154 5.90 8.41 0.57
N MET A 155 6.23 7.23 0.00
CA MET A 155 5.45 6.00 0.23
C MET A 155 6.05 5.08 1.30
N LEU A 156 7.39 4.93 1.32
CA LEU A 156 8.07 4.06 2.27
C LEU A 156 8.42 4.73 3.60
N ASP A 157 8.55 6.05 3.68
CA ASP A 157 8.76 6.71 4.98
C ASP A 157 7.46 6.74 5.79
N SER A 158 7.11 5.60 6.40
CA SER A 158 5.89 5.39 7.19
C SER A 158 6.11 5.60 8.70
N SER A 159 7.28 6.11 9.09
CA SER A 159 7.70 6.25 10.50
C SER A 159 6.90 7.30 11.31
N VAL A 160 5.96 8.04 10.69
CA VAL A 160 5.20 9.16 11.31
C VAL A 160 3.70 9.22 10.90
N TRP A 161 3.03 8.14 10.48
CA TRP A 161 1.78 8.28 9.70
C TRP A 161 0.51 7.61 10.26
N GLY A 162 -0.33 8.40 10.93
CA GLY A 162 -1.74 8.06 11.19
C GLY A 162 -2.65 8.17 9.95
N LEU A 163 -3.84 7.55 10.06
CA LEU A 163 -4.94 7.35 9.08
C LEU A 163 -5.06 8.33 7.92
N SER A 164 -5.04 9.63 8.23
CA SER A 164 -5.40 10.68 7.31
C SER A 164 -4.20 11.11 6.47
N ARG A 165 -2.98 10.87 6.94
CA ARG A 165 -1.80 11.58 6.47
C ARG A 165 -1.18 10.88 5.24
N ALA A 166 -1.14 9.54 5.19
CA ALA A 166 -0.63 8.79 4.03
C ALA A 166 -1.50 8.95 2.77
N GLY A 167 -2.83 8.88 2.92
CA GLY A 167 -3.76 9.16 1.81
C GLY A 167 -3.70 10.61 1.33
N ARG A 168 -3.48 11.57 2.25
CA ARG A 168 -3.25 13.00 1.91
C ARG A 168 -1.95 13.21 1.15
N THR A 169 -0.86 12.55 1.52
CA THR A 169 0.42 12.61 0.80
C THR A 169 0.27 12.04 -0.61
N MET A 170 -0.30 10.84 -0.77
CA MET A 170 -0.51 10.24 -2.09
C MET A 170 -1.41 11.11 -2.98
N ALA A 171 -2.48 11.69 -2.43
CA ALA A 171 -3.30 12.64 -3.15
C ALA A 171 -2.48 13.85 -3.59
N LYS A 172 -1.77 14.51 -2.66
CA LYS A 172 -0.91 15.66 -2.95
C LYS A 172 0.09 15.38 -4.07
N VAL A 173 0.79 14.24 -3.99
CA VAL A 173 1.77 13.82 -5.01
C VAL A 173 1.06 13.51 -6.33
N ALA A 174 -0.08 12.82 -6.32
CA ALA A 174 -0.84 12.54 -7.54
C ALA A 174 -1.17 13.81 -8.34
N TRP A 175 -1.57 14.88 -7.65
CA TRP A 175 -1.89 16.13 -8.32
C TRP A 175 -0.68 16.86 -8.89
N GLN A 176 0.53 16.63 -8.36
CA GLN A 176 1.76 17.10 -9.01
C GLN A 176 1.87 16.44 -10.39
N TYR A 177 1.67 15.13 -10.48
CA TYR A 177 1.83 14.37 -11.71
C TYR A 177 0.57 14.29 -12.58
N ASN A 178 -0.43 15.15 -12.37
CA ASN A 178 -1.64 15.12 -13.19
C ASN A 178 -1.35 15.53 -14.65
N ASP A 179 -1.66 14.65 -15.60
CA ASP A 179 -1.44 14.85 -17.04
C ASP A 179 -2.60 14.32 -17.90
N GLY A 180 -2.40 14.21 -19.22
CA GLY A 180 -3.44 13.72 -20.15
C GLY A 180 -3.71 12.22 -20.05
N GLU A 181 -2.81 11.43 -19.45
CA GLU A 181 -2.90 9.98 -19.28
C GLU A 181 -3.20 9.58 -17.82
N PHE A 182 -2.88 10.45 -16.85
CA PHE A 182 -3.13 10.26 -15.42
C PHE A 182 -4.08 11.33 -14.87
N ASP A 183 -5.31 10.89 -14.60
CA ASP A 183 -6.32 11.67 -13.88
C ASP A 183 -6.12 11.54 -12.36
N ALA A 184 -5.45 12.53 -11.77
CA ALA A 184 -5.20 12.59 -10.32
C ALA A 184 -6.49 12.69 -9.51
N PHE A 185 -7.56 13.24 -10.10
CA PHE A 185 -8.85 13.33 -9.45
C PHE A 185 -9.51 11.96 -9.32
N ALA A 186 -9.57 11.21 -10.42
CA ALA A 186 -10.09 9.84 -10.41
C ALA A 186 -9.30 8.99 -9.41
N TYR A 187 -7.96 9.03 -9.49
CA TYR A 187 -7.08 8.33 -8.57
C TYR A 187 -7.33 8.67 -7.10
N THR A 188 -7.42 9.96 -6.76
CA THR A 188 -7.67 10.43 -5.38
C THR A 188 -9.06 10.00 -4.90
N SER A 189 -10.06 10.00 -5.78
CA SER A 189 -11.43 9.57 -5.47
C SER A 189 -11.49 8.08 -5.17
N ASP A 190 -10.82 7.26 -5.97
CA ASP A 190 -10.72 5.81 -5.76
C ASP A 190 -10.04 5.50 -4.42
N LEU A 191 -8.96 6.22 -4.11
CA LEU A 191 -8.25 6.10 -2.84
C LEU A 191 -9.11 6.52 -1.64
N ALA A 192 -9.86 7.62 -1.76
CA ALA A 192 -10.78 8.09 -0.71
C ALA A 192 -11.95 7.12 -0.50
N ALA A 193 -12.49 6.54 -1.58
CA ALA A 193 -13.55 5.52 -1.51
C ALA A 193 -13.04 4.22 -0.86
N ALA A 194 -11.80 3.83 -1.18
CA ALA A 194 -11.12 2.70 -0.53
C ALA A 194 -10.91 2.98 0.97
N ALA A 195 -10.39 4.15 1.35
CA ALA A 195 -10.22 4.55 2.75
C ALA A 195 -11.53 4.60 3.53
N ALA A 196 -12.57 5.17 2.95
CA ALA A 196 -13.89 5.19 3.55
C ALA A 196 -14.46 3.79 3.79
N SER A 197 -14.12 2.81 2.94
CA SER A 197 -14.58 1.43 3.07
C SER A 197 -13.72 0.63 4.03
N ALA A 198 -12.39 0.77 3.94
CA ALA A 198 -11.42 0.18 4.85
C ALA A 198 -11.62 0.62 6.31
N SER A 199 -12.08 1.84 6.57
CA SER A 199 -12.43 2.31 7.93
C SER A 199 -13.57 1.52 8.59
N ARG A 200 -14.28 0.71 7.81
CA ARG A 200 -15.33 -0.19 8.29
C ARG A 200 -14.91 -1.65 8.26
N ASP A 201 -13.71 -1.98 7.81
CA ASP A 201 -13.24 -3.36 7.76
C ASP A 201 -12.74 -3.83 9.12
N LEU A 202 -12.90 -5.13 9.38
CA LEU A 202 -12.30 -5.78 10.54
C LEU A 202 -10.94 -6.38 10.15
N PRO A 203 -9.99 -6.46 11.11
CA PRO A 203 -8.74 -7.19 10.90
C PRO A 203 -8.99 -8.65 10.49
N CYS A 204 -8.15 -9.21 9.62
CA CYS A 204 -8.31 -10.59 9.15
C CYS A 204 -7.58 -11.63 10.03
N VAL A 205 -7.20 -11.24 11.25
CA VAL A 205 -6.44 -12.08 12.20
C VAL A 205 -7.32 -13.04 13.01
N ASP A 206 -8.58 -12.70 13.21
CA ASP A 206 -9.56 -13.60 13.84
C ASP A 206 -10.18 -14.49 12.76
N PRO A 207 -9.96 -15.82 12.78
CA PRO A 207 -10.55 -16.74 11.82
C PRO A 207 -12.07 -16.87 11.99
N ASP A 208 -12.60 -16.60 13.19
CA ASP A 208 -14.01 -16.80 13.53
C ASP A 208 -14.87 -15.55 13.25
N THR A 209 -14.28 -14.44 12.80
CA THR A 209 -14.98 -13.18 12.49
C THR A 209 -14.67 -12.69 11.08
N ILE A 210 -15.66 -12.66 10.18
CA ILE A 210 -15.48 -12.26 8.77
C ILE A 210 -16.41 -11.09 8.43
N GLY A 211 -15.90 -10.05 7.77
CA GLY A 211 -16.68 -8.91 7.29
C GLY A 211 -16.24 -7.57 7.89
N GLY A 212 -17.18 -6.64 8.01
CA GLY A 212 -16.94 -5.28 8.49
C GLY A 212 -17.81 -4.88 9.69
N SER A 213 -17.55 -3.72 10.26
CA SER A 213 -18.20 -3.20 11.48
C SER A 213 -19.74 -3.15 11.39
N ASN A 214 -20.28 -2.85 10.21
CA ASN A 214 -21.73 -2.77 9.98
C ASN A 214 -22.39 -4.13 9.70
N LEU A 215 -21.66 -5.05 9.08
CA LEU A 215 -22.11 -6.41 8.78
C LEU A 215 -20.90 -7.34 8.85
N HIS A 216 -20.90 -8.20 9.85
CA HIS A 216 -19.92 -9.27 9.99
C HIS A 216 -20.60 -10.59 10.33
N PHE A 217 -19.85 -11.67 10.20
CA PHE A 217 -20.27 -13.02 10.49
C PHE A 217 -19.38 -13.58 11.58
N THR A 218 -19.97 -14.20 12.58
CA THR A 218 -19.25 -14.88 13.65
C THR A 218 -19.50 -16.39 13.59
N TYR A 219 -18.44 -17.18 13.73
CA TYR A 219 -18.49 -18.63 13.81
C TYR A 219 -18.51 -19.08 15.27
N ASP A 220 -19.44 -19.95 15.63
CA ASP A 220 -19.43 -20.64 16.91
C ASP A 220 -18.95 -22.09 16.74
N ALA A 221 -17.83 -22.42 17.37
CA ALA A 221 -17.23 -23.75 17.28
C ALA A 221 -18.08 -24.84 17.95
N GLN A 222 -18.88 -24.49 18.98
CA GLN A 222 -19.71 -25.47 19.69
C GLN A 222 -20.90 -25.92 18.84
N SER A 223 -21.65 -24.96 18.30
CA SER A 223 -22.81 -25.24 17.43
C SER A 223 -22.46 -25.43 15.96
N ARG A 224 -21.19 -25.20 15.59
CA ARG A 224 -20.66 -25.27 14.22
C ARG A 224 -21.51 -24.47 13.24
N ALA A 225 -21.82 -23.24 13.60
CA ALA A 225 -22.76 -22.40 12.88
C ALA A 225 -22.27 -20.96 12.75
N TRP A 226 -22.62 -20.34 11.63
CA TRP A 226 -22.40 -18.92 11.38
C TRP A 226 -23.60 -18.07 11.79
N THR A 227 -23.33 -16.93 12.38
CA THR A 227 -24.31 -15.89 12.71
C THR A 227 -23.92 -14.59 12.02
N SER A 228 -24.82 -14.00 11.23
CA SER A 228 -24.64 -12.63 10.75
C SER A 228 -25.01 -11.64 11.86
N VAL A 229 -24.17 -10.66 12.08
CA VAL A 229 -24.36 -9.56 13.01
C VAL A 229 -24.42 -8.27 12.19
N THR A 230 -25.60 -7.65 12.17
CA THR A 230 -25.82 -6.36 11.51
C THR A 230 -25.98 -5.28 12.56
N SER A 231 -25.12 -4.26 12.50
CA SER A 231 -25.16 -3.09 13.38
C SER A 231 -25.75 -1.91 12.62
N THR A 232 -26.74 -1.23 13.19
CA THR A 232 -27.23 0.05 12.71
C THR A 232 -26.83 1.15 13.71
N PRO A 233 -26.57 2.40 13.26
CA PRO A 233 -26.08 3.47 14.13
C PRO A 233 -26.91 3.72 15.40
N ASP A 234 -28.23 3.52 15.33
CA ASP A 234 -29.18 3.84 16.40
C ASP A 234 -29.92 2.60 16.95
N GLY A 235 -29.49 1.38 16.59
CA GLY A 235 -30.23 0.15 16.88
C GLY A 235 -29.42 -0.91 17.62
N PHE A 236 -30.14 -1.85 18.25
CA PHE A 236 -29.50 -3.07 18.77
C PHE A 236 -29.01 -3.93 17.60
N PRO A 237 -27.82 -4.56 17.72
CA PRO A 237 -27.30 -5.43 16.68
C PRO A 237 -28.26 -6.61 16.44
N THR A 238 -28.66 -6.78 15.19
CA THR A 238 -29.51 -7.90 14.78
C THR A 238 -28.63 -9.11 14.49
N ARG A 239 -28.98 -10.25 15.09
CA ARG A 239 -28.25 -11.51 14.94
C ARG A 239 -29.13 -12.54 14.25
N MET A 240 -28.67 -13.09 13.14
CA MET A 240 -29.40 -14.11 12.38
C MET A 240 -28.49 -15.27 12.04
N ARG A 241 -28.98 -16.50 12.19
CA ARG A 241 -28.25 -17.69 11.74
C ARG A 241 -28.14 -17.67 10.22
N VAL A 242 -26.93 -17.86 9.71
CA VAL A 242 -26.70 -18.00 8.27
C VAL A 242 -27.13 -19.41 7.85
N THR A 243 -27.96 -19.49 6.82
CA THR A 243 -28.49 -20.76 6.28
C THR A 243 -28.28 -20.91 4.79
N ASP A 244 -27.98 -19.82 4.08
CA ASP A 244 -27.68 -19.87 2.65
C ASP A 244 -26.39 -20.65 2.39
N ALA A 245 -26.50 -21.71 1.58
CA ALA A 245 -25.41 -22.68 1.36
C ALA A 245 -24.18 -22.04 0.69
N ARG A 246 -24.40 -21.09 -0.23
CA ARG A 246 -23.31 -20.38 -0.90
C ARG A 246 -22.55 -19.49 0.08
N THR A 247 -23.28 -18.71 0.87
CA THR A 247 -22.69 -17.84 1.90
C THR A 247 -21.92 -18.66 2.94
N LEU A 248 -22.47 -19.80 3.38
CA LEU A 248 -21.77 -20.71 4.30
C LEU A 248 -20.46 -21.22 3.70
N ALA A 249 -20.46 -21.66 2.43
CA ALA A 249 -19.25 -22.13 1.76
C ALA A 249 -18.19 -21.02 1.62
N GLU A 250 -18.59 -19.78 1.29
CA GLU A 250 -17.69 -18.64 1.21
C GLU A 250 -17.07 -18.30 2.59
N LEU A 251 -17.86 -18.35 3.66
CA LEU A 251 -17.40 -18.09 5.03
C LEU A 251 -16.48 -19.21 5.55
N ASP A 252 -16.84 -20.47 5.32
CA ASP A 252 -16.02 -21.62 5.73
C ASP A 252 -14.66 -21.63 5.01
N ASP A 253 -14.63 -21.32 3.71
CA ASP A 253 -13.37 -21.21 2.96
C ASP A 253 -12.49 -20.05 3.47
N ALA A 254 -13.07 -18.86 3.67
CA ALA A 254 -12.34 -17.73 4.23
C ALA A 254 -11.81 -18.01 5.64
N ARG A 255 -12.61 -18.67 6.49
CA ARG A 255 -12.15 -19.15 7.81
C ARG A 255 -11.00 -20.15 7.70
N ALA A 256 -11.08 -21.10 6.76
CA ALA A 256 -10.01 -22.04 6.52
C ALA A 256 -8.70 -21.34 6.11
N VAL A 257 -8.76 -20.36 5.19
CA VAL A 257 -7.59 -19.51 4.83
C VAL A 257 -6.97 -18.88 6.07
N ARG A 258 -7.79 -18.29 6.95
CA ARG A 258 -7.30 -17.58 8.14
C ARG A 258 -6.69 -18.53 9.17
N LEU A 259 -7.24 -19.73 9.33
CA LEU A 259 -6.64 -20.78 10.15
C LEU A 259 -5.28 -21.24 9.60
N GLU A 260 -5.19 -21.47 8.28
CA GLU A 260 -3.91 -21.81 7.63
C GLU A 260 -2.87 -20.71 7.82
N ARG A 261 -3.27 -19.43 7.72
CA ARG A 261 -2.41 -18.27 8.01
C ARG A 261 -1.96 -18.26 9.47
N ALA A 262 -2.86 -18.53 10.41
CA ALA A 262 -2.55 -18.57 11.84
C ALA A 262 -1.56 -19.71 12.16
N GLU A 263 -1.73 -20.87 11.54
CA GLU A 263 -0.78 -21.99 11.65
C GLU A 263 0.59 -21.60 11.08
N LYS A 264 0.64 -21.10 9.84
CA LYS A 264 1.86 -20.65 9.16
C LYS A 264 2.60 -19.57 9.96
N ALA A 265 1.88 -18.68 10.64
CA ALA A 265 2.46 -17.62 11.47
C ALA A 265 3.32 -18.15 12.64
N THR A 266 3.21 -19.44 12.98
CA THR A 266 4.03 -20.10 14.02
C THR A 266 5.25 -20.84 13.47
N GLN A 267 5.35 -20.99 12.14
CA GLN A 267 6.33 -21.85 11.47
C GLN A 267 7.62 -21.10 11.13
N PHE A 268 8.27 -20.49 12.13
CA PHE A 268 9.52 -19.77 11.93
C PHE A 268 10.64 -20.68 11.46
N HIS A 269 11.39 -20.22 10.46
CA HIS A 269 12.59 -20.90 10.00
C HIS A 269 13.65 -20.91 11.12
N PRO A 270 14.38 -22.02 11.36
CA PRO A 270 15.38 -22.09 12.43
C PRO A 270 16.46 -21.00 12.35
N LEU A 271 16.81 -20.56 11.14
CA LEU A 271 17.83 -19.53 10.91
C LEU A 271 17.29 -18.09 10.96
N ASP A 272 15.97 -17.90 10.97
CA ASP A 272 15.37 -16.60 11.23
C ASP A 272 15.71 -16.21 12.67
N PRO A 273 16.29 -15.04 12.98
CA PRO A 273 16.51 -14.61 14.36
C PRO A 273 15.25 -13.97 14.97
N HIS A 274 14.28 -13.55 14.16
CA HIS A 274 13.05 -12.91 14.59
C HIS A 274 12.02 -13.98 14.95
N ARG A 275 11.48 -13.90 16.16
CA ARG A 275 10.49 -14.85 16.69
C ARG A 275 9.13 -14.21 16.98
N GLU A 276 9.04 -12.92 16.71
CA GLU A 276 7.82 -12.14 16.85
C GLU A 276 7.47 -11.53 15.50
N ILE A 277 6.17 -11.36 15.27
CA ILE A 277 5.68 -10.66 14.09
C ILE A 277 5.72 -9.17 14.39
N ALA A 278 6.42 -8.41 13.55
CA ALA A 278 6.52 -6.97 13.64
C ALA A 278 5.12 -6.35 13.76
N ARG A 279 4.97 -5.44 14.73
CA ARG A 279 3.73 -4.69 14.91
C ARG A 279 3.76 -3.49 13.98
N SER A 280 2.67 -3.27 13.27
CA SER A 280 2.47 -2.00 12.58
C SER A 280 2.34 -0.89 13.65
N PRO A 281 2.95 0.28 13.43
CA PRO A 281 2.86 1.40 14.38
C PRO A 281 1.44 1.95 14.55
N PHE A 282 0.48 1.63 13.67
CA PHE A 282 -0.92 2.05 13.76
C PHE A 282 -1.88 0.89 13.47
N THR A 283 -2.57 0.37 14.48
CA THR A 283 -3.53 -0.73 14.25
C THR A 283 -4.90 -0.18 13.82
N LEU A 284 -5.68 -0.99 13.09
CA LEU A 284 -7.09 -0.67 12.77
C LEU A 284 -7.94 -0.42 14.03
N VAL A 285 -7.55 -0.95 15.19
CA VAL A 285 -8.24 -0.72 16.47
C VAL A 285 -7.94 0.68 17.01
N ASP A 286 -6.71 1.17 16.81
CA ASP A 286 -6.30 2.53 17.21
C ASP A 286 -6.90 3.61 16.30
N ALA A 287 -7.15 3.27 15.03
CA ALA A 287 -7.77 4.13 14.03
C ALA A 287 -9.19 4.63 14.39
N GLY A 288 -9.88 3.93 15.30
CA GLY A 288 -11.24 4.26 15.75
C GLY A 288 -11.31 4.98 17.10
N GLN A 289 -10.18 5.20 17.79
CA GLN A 289 -10.16 5.90 19.08
C GLN A 289 -10.14 7.43 18.86
N PRO A 290 -10.97 8.22 19.57
CA PRO A 290 -10.88 9.67 19.52
C PRO A 290 -9.51 10.12 20.03
N GLU A 291 -8.87 11.05 19.30
CA GLU A 291 -7.53 11.54 19.61
C GLU A 291 -7.39 11.98 21.09
N THR A 292 -6.30 11.55 21.73
CA THR A 292 -5.97 11.98 23.09
C THR A 292 -5.65 13.48 23.12
N THR A 293 -5.82 14.13 24.27
CA THR A 293 -5.55 15.58 24.43
C THR A 293 -4.10 15.97 24.09
N ALA A 294 -3.15 15.06 24.30
CA ALA A 294 -1.75 15.26 23.91
C ALA A 294 -1.56 15.23 22.38
N THR A 295 -2.23 14.29 21.68
CA THR A 295 -2.30 14.24 20.22
C THR A 295 -3.00 15.49 19.66
N ARG A 296 -4.06 15.96 20.32
CA ARG A 296 -4.82 17.15 19.95
C ARG A 296 -3.98 18.44 20.06
N LEU A 297 -3.12 18.56 21.07
CA LEU A 297 -2.23 19.72 21.24
C LEU A 297 -1.05 19.73 20.27
N ALA A 298 -0.46 18.56 19.97
CA ALA A 298 0.52 18.43 18.89
C ALA A 298 -0.10 18.71 17.50
N ASN A 299 -1.38 18.33 17.32
CA ASN A 299 -2.14 18.63 16.11
C ASN A 299 -2.58 20.09 16.02
N ILE A 300 -2.78 20.82 17.12
CA ILE A 300 -3.11 22.26 17.08
C ILE A 300 -1.94 23.06 16.49
N ASP A 301 -0.69 22.73 16.86
CA ASP A 301 0.50 23.38 16.32
C ASP A 301 0.74 23.04 14.83
N ALA A 302 0.40 21.81 14.41
CA ALA A 302 0.40 21.39 13.01
C ALA A 302 -0.83 21.89 12.20
N SER A 303 -1.93 22.26 12.87
CA SER A 303 -3.20 22.67 12.22
C SER A 303 -3.19 24.09 11.66
N LEU A 304 -2.14 24.86 11.96
CA LEU A 304 -1.90 26.19 11.40
C LEU A 304 -1.34 26.15 9.97
N SER A 305 -1.08 24.95 9.42
CA SER A 305 -0.82 24.74 8.00
C SER A 305 -1.74 23.64 7.45
N ARG A 306 -3.03 23.93 7.29
CA ARG A 306 -3.91 23.10 6.44
C ARG A 306 -3.59 23.38 4.99
N THR A 307 -3.04 22.40 4.28
CA THR A 307 -2.88 22.54 2.83
C THR A 307 -4.22 22.27 2.14
N ILE A 308 -4.45 22.89 0.99
CA ILE A 308 -5.68 22.78 0.19
C ILE A 308 -5.98 21.32 -0.21
N ALA A 309 -4.94 20.49 -0.40
CA ALA A 309 -5.05 19.05 -0.64
C ALA A 309 -5.60 18.28 0.57
N ASP A 310 -5.28 18.73 1.80
CA ASP A 310 -5.76 18.10 3.03
C ASP A 310 -7.27 18.29 3.19
N ASP A 311 -7.78 19.48 2.89
CA ASP A 311 -9.23 19.78 2.92
C ASP A 311 -9.98 18.95 1.86
N LEU A 312 -9.44 18.91 0.64
CA LEU A 312 -10.03 18.13 -0.46
C LEU A 312 -10.15 16.64 -0.11
N PHE A 313 -9.05 16.00 0.30
CA PHE A 313 -9.05 14.58 0.63
C PHE A 313 -9.98 14.26 1.80
N THR A 314 -10.00 15.12 2.83
CA THR A 314 -10.88 14.95 3.99
C THR A 314 -12.35 15.04 3.59
N ARG A 315 -12.72 16.03 2.76
CA ARG A 315 -14.09 16.22 2.31
C ARG A 315 -14.55 15.12 1.34
N LEU A 316 -13.67 14.66 0.46
CA LEU A 316 -13.93 13.49 -0.41
C LEU A 316 -14.12 12.22 0.43
N THR A 317 -13.27 11.98 1.42
CA THR A 317 -13.38 10.82 2.32
C THR A 317 -14.67 10.86 3.11
N ASN A 318 -15.04 12.01 3.68
CA ASN A 318 -16.30 12.18 4.40
C ASN A 318 -17.52 11.95 3.49
N ALA A 319 -17.50 12.51 2.27
CA ALA A 319 -18.56 12.28 1.29
C ALA A 319 -18.65 10.79 0.90
N ALA A 320 -17.52 10.12 0.70
CA ALA A 320 -17.45 8.69 0.41
C ALA A 320 -17.94 7.82 1.58
N MET A 321 -17.59 8.18 2.83
CA MET A 321 -18.08 7.51 4.04
C MET A 321 -19.60 7.57 4.12
N ASN A 322 -20.19 8.70 3.73
CA ASN A 322 -21.64 8.94 3.68
C ASN A 322 -22.32 8.45 2.38
N ARG A 323 -21.56 7.85 1.44
CA ARG A 323 -22.04 7.45 0.10
C ARG A 323 -22.68 8.60 -0.69
N ASP A 324 -22.27 9.83 -0.41
CA ASP A 324 -22.83 11.01 -1.05
C ASP A 324 -22.06 11.34 -2.33
N VAL A 325 -22.49 10.72 -3.43
CA VAL A 325 -21.91 10.92 -4.77
C VAL A 325 -22.07 12.37 -5.24
N VAL A 326 -23.10 13.06 -4.79
CA VAL A 326 -23.31 14.48 -5.12
C VAL A 326 -22.29 15.32 -4.37
N ALA A 327 -22.10 15.12 -3.06
CA ALA A 327 -21.08 15.82 -2.30
C ALA A 327 -19.67 15.52 -2.82
N MET A 328 -19.36 14.28 -3.21
CA MET A 328 -18.08 13.97 -3.86
C MET A 328 -17.90 14.84 -5.12
N ARG A 329 -18.90 14.87 -6.02
CA ARG A 329 -18.85 15.71 -7.23
C ARG A 329 -18.78 17.20 -6.93
N THR A 330 -19.48 17.67 -5.90
CA THR A 330 -19.52 19.08 -5.49
C THR A 330 -18.17 19.54 -4.93
N VAL A 331 -17.61 18.78 -3.99
CA VAL A 331 -16.26 19.03 -3.43
C VAL A 331 -15.22 19.13 -4.55
N SER A 332 -15.37 18.26 -5.56
CA SER A 332 -14.50 18.22 -6.74
C SER A 332 -14.66 19.43 -7.66
N ALA A 333 -15.89 19.83 -7.91
CA ALA A 333 -16.20 21.00 -8.73
C ALA A 333 -15.70 22.28 -8.05
N GLU A 334 -15.97 22.44 -6.75
CA GLU A 334 -15.50 23.57 -5.95
C GLU A 334 -13.98 23.69 -5.99
N PHE A 335 -13.26 22.57 -5.82
CA PHE A 335 -11.80 22.58 -5.86
C PHE A 335 -11.25 22.93 -7.25
N ARG A 336 -11.80 22.33 -8.32
CA ARG A 336 -11.34 22.60 -9.69
C ARG A 336 -11.55 24.05 -10.11
N HIS A 337 -12.54 24.73 -9.53
CA HIS A 337 -12.94 26.08 -9.91
C HIS A 337 -12.46 27.15 -8.92
N SER A 338 -11.99 26.77 -7.73
CA SER A 338 -11.40 27.70 -6.77
C SER A 338 -10.10 28.31 -7.31
N ASP A 339 -9.80 29.53 -6.87
CA ASP A 339 -8.53 30.19 -7.23
C ASP A 339 -7.37 29.45 -6.59
N GLU A 340 -7.59 28.91 -5.39
CA GLU A 340 -6.68 28.07 -4.63
C GLU A 340 -6.36 26.75 -5.36
N GLY A 341 -7.37 26.04 -5.87
CA GLY A 341 -7.16 24.79 -6.61
C GLY A 341 -6.49 25.03 -7.96
N ARG A 342 -6.86 26.12 -8.67
CA ARG A 342 -6.19 26.50 -9.93
C ARG A 342 -4.76 26.96 -9.73
N SER A 343 -4.49 27.70 -8.65
CA SER A 343 -3.14 28.13 -8.26
C SER A 343 -2.28 26.93 -7.88
N TRP A 344 -2.83 26.02 -7.10
CA TRP A 344 -2.12 24.81 -6.67
C TRP A 344 -1.83 23.85 -7.84
N LEU A 345 -2.79 23.62 -8.73
CA LEU A 345 -2.57 22.85 -9.97
C LEU A 345 -1.51 23.49 -10.87
N ARG A 346 -1.40 24.82 -10.87
CA ARG A 346 -0.37 25.54 -11.62
C ARG A 346 0.99 25.40 -10.95
N SER A 347 1.05 25.58 -9.62
CA SER A 347 2.26 25.41 -8.82
C SER A 347 2.81 23.99 -8.90
N GLY A 348 1.96 22.96 -8.94
CA GLY A 348 2.38 21.58 -9.17
C GLY A 348 3.06 21.41 -10.52
N ARG A 349 2.47 21.94 -11.61
CA ARG A 349 3.08 21.91 -12.94
C ARG A 349 4.40 22.70 -13.01
N GLU A 350 4.46 23.87 -12.38
CA GLU A 350 5.67 24.70 -12.32
C GLU A 350 6.79 24.02 -11.51
N HIS A 351 6.44 23.35 -10.41
CA HIS A 351 7.38 22.59 -9.59
C HIS A 351 7.96 21.41 -10.39
N ASN A 352 7.12 20.63 -11.08
CA ASN A 352 7.58 19.53 -11.91
C ASN A 352 8.50 20.01 -13.03
N GLN A 353 8.15 21.12 -13.70
CA GLN A 353 9.02 21.69 -14.74
C GLN A 353 10.38 22.11 -14.16
N ALA A 354 10.39 22.74 -12.97
CA ALA A 354 11.62 23.14 -12.32
C ALA A 354 12.50 21.96 -11.89
N ASP A 355 11.90 20.85 -11.44
CA ASP A 355 12.65 19.65 -11.08
C ASP A 355 13.14 18.88 -12.31
N GLN A 356 12.36 18.84 -13.41
CA GLN A 356 12.82 18.36 -14.71
C GLN A 356 14.03 19.16 -15.21
N ASP A 357 13.95 20.49 -15.17
CA ASP A 357 15.04 21.37 -15.59
C ASP A 357 16.30 21.16 -14.73
N ARG A 358 16.12 20.93 -13.41
CA ARG A 358 17.22 20.65 -12.48
C ARG A 358 17.88 19.29 -12.77
N GLN A 359 17.10 18.25 -13.01
CA GLN A 359 17.62 16.92 -13.37
C GLN A 359 18.37 16.96 -14.70
N ALA A 360 17.81 17.59 -15.73
CA ALA A 360 18.47 17.78 -17.02
C ALA A 360 19.81 18.55 -16.88
N ALA A 361 19.86 19.56 -16.01
CA ALA A 361 21.09 20.30 -15.72
C ALA A 361 22.15 19.42 -15.02
N LEU A 362 21.75 18.56 -14.09
CA LEU A 362 22.64 17.62 -13.41
C LEU A 362 23.19 16.55 -14.37
N GLU A 363 22.35 16.00 -15.24
CA GLU A 363 22.77 15.04 -16.28
C GLU A 363 23.74 15.67 -17.29
N ALA A 364 23.47 16.92 -17.71
CA ALA A 364 24.37 17.68 -18.58
C ALA A 364 25.73 17.93 -17.89
N GLN A 365 25.74 18.26 -16.60
CA GLN A 365 26.98 18.41 -15.83
C GLN A 365 27.74 17.10 -15.69
N ALA A 366 27.05 15.99 -15.40
CA ALA A 366 27.68 14.66 -15.30
C ALA A 366 28.31 14.24 -16.64
N THR A 367 27.61 14.49 -17.75
CA THR A 367 28.10 14.21 -19.11
C THR A 367 29.34 15.05 -19.43
N MET A 368 29.33 16.34 -19.08
CA MET A 368 30.50 17.21 -19.26
C MET A 368 31.69 16.77 -18.41
N GLN A 369 31.46 16.35 -17.16
CA GLN A 369 32.53 15.86 -16.29
C GLN A 369 33.15 14.55 -16.81
N GLN A 370 32.34 13.62 -17.32
CA GLN A 370 32.84 12.41 -17.98
C GLN A 370 33.64 12.73 -19.27
N ALA A 371 33.19 13.71 -20.05
CA ALA A 371 33.91 14.16 -21.25
C ALA A 371 35.25 14.83 -20.93
N VAL A 372 35.36 15.52 -19.79
CA VAL A 372 36.63 16.11 -19.32
C VAL A 372 37.57 15.03 -18.79
N GLN A 373 37.06 14.08 -17.99
CA GLN A 373 37.87 12.98 -17.45
C GLN A 373 38.40 12.04 -18.53
N SER A 374 37.63 11.77 -19.59
CA SER A 374 38.06 10.94 -20.73
C SER A 374 39.08 11.63 -21.65
N ARG A 375 39.19 12.96 -21.60
CA ARG A 375 40.24 13.72 -22.30
C ARG A 375 41.56 13.83 -21.53
N SER A 376 41.56 13.50 -20.24
CA SER A 376 42.77 13.48 -19.39
C SER A 376 43.41 12.08 -19.33
N GLY A 377 43.59 11.45 -20.49
CA GLY A 377 44.29 10.16 -20.61
C GLY A 377 45.74 10.19 -20.05
N PRO A 378 46.29 9.02 -19.69
CA PRO A 378 47.45 8.91 -18.81
C PRO A 378 48.70 9.53 -19.44
N VAL A 379 49.34 10.44 -18.70
CA VAL A 379 50.70 10.89 -18.99
C VAL A 379 51.62 9.69 -18.79
N MET A 380 52.01 9.04 -19.88
CA MET A 380 53.09 8.05 -19.89
C MET A 380 54.40 8.79 -19.60
N SER A 381 54.84 8.74 -18.34
CA SER A 381 56.19 9.08 -17.94
C SER A 381 57.16 8.08 -18.58
N MET A 382 58.09 8.59 -19.39
CA MET A 382 59.17 7.83 -20.04
C MET A 382 60.17 7.26 -19.04
#